data_AF-A0A453PMQ0-F1
#
_entry.id   AF-A0A453PMQ0-F1
#
_cell.length_a   1.000
_cell.length_b   1.000
_cell.length_c   1.000
_cell.angle_alpha   90.00
_cell.angle_beta   90.00
_cell.angle_gamma   90.00
#
_symmetry.space_group_name_H-M   'P 1'
#
loop_
_entity.id
_entity.type
_entity.pdbx_description
1 polymer ?
#
loop_
_entity_poly.entity_id
_entity_poly.type
_entity_poly.pdbx_seq_one_letter_code
_entity_poly.pdbx_strand_id
1 'polypeptide(L)'
;MTNWYELRSRLEKHQTIDKAAQRQLEKEKDYWRKVLFRIVCIVKFLAKHNLAFRGTIGKMYEDSNGNFLGLVEMLAEFDPVI
;
A
#
# COMPACT_ATOMS: atom_id res chain seq x y z
N MET A 1 0.34 -43.94 7.71
CA MET A 1 -1.01 -43.34 7.62
C MET A 1 -1.14 -42.06 8.46
N THR A 2 -0.53 -41.99 9.65
CA THR A 2 -0.55 -40.82 10.56
C THR A 2 0.07 -39.53 9.99
N ASN A 3 1.18 -39.63 9.24
CA ASN A 3 1.89 -38.48 8.67
C ASN A 3 1.02 -37.66 7.67
N TRP A 4 0.16 -38.34 6.88
CA TRP A 4 -0.76 -37.66 5.97
C TRP A 4 -1.86 -36.88 6.70
N TYR A 5 -2.45 -37.47 7.75
CA TYR A 5 -3.43 -36.79 8.59
C TYR A 5 -2.82 -35.59 9.34
N GLU A 6 -1.58 -35.71 9.78
CA GLU A 6 -0.84 -34.61 10.39
C GLU A 6 -0.58 -33.47 9.40
N LEU A 7 -0.07 -33.78 8.20
CA LEU A 7 0.15 -32.78 7.15
C LEU A 7 -1.13 -32.03 6.80
N ARG A 8 -2.25 -32.75 6.60
CA ARG A 8 -3.56 -32.15 6.34
C ARG A 8 -4.01 -31.23 7.48
N SER A 9 -3.90 -31.69 8.72
CA SER A 9 -4.23 -30.90 9.92
C SER A 9 -3.37 -29.63 10.03
N ARG A 10 -2.08 -29.72 9.71
CA ARG A 10 -1.17 -28.57 9.71
C ARG A 10 -1.45 -27.59 8.58
N LEU A 11 -1.83 -28.06 7.40
CA LEU A 11 -2.29 -27.21 6.29
C LEU A 11 -3.56 -26.45 6.67
N GLU A 12 -4.58 -27.14 7.19
CA GLU A 12 -5.82 -26.52 7.66
C GLU A 12 -5.56 -25.46 8.75
N LYS A 13 -4.64 -25.74 9.68
CA LYS A 13 -4.26 -24.81 10.76
C LYS A 13 -3.23 -23.75 10.35
N HIS A 14 -2.82 -23.71 9.08
CA HIS A 14 -1.76 -22.84 8.58
C HIS A 14 -0.48 -22.94 9.43
N GLN A 15 -0.08 -24.14 9.83
CA GLN A 15 1.11 -24.46 10.65
C GLN A 15 2.21 -25.11 9.80
N THR A 16 2.31 -24.66 8.55
CA THR A 16 3.34 -25.08 7.60
C THR A 16 4.66 -24.33 7.86
N ILE A 17 5.75 -24.82 7.28
CA ILE A 17 7.11 -24.26 7.44
C ILE A 17 7.16 -22.80 6.93
N ASP A 18 6.38 -22.50 5.90
CA ASP A 18 6.31 -21.20 5.22
C ASP A 18 5.32 -20.22 5.87
N LYS A 19 4.63 -20.60 6.97
CA LYS A 19 3.64 -19.74 7.67
C LYS A 19 4.19 -18.34 7.96
N ALA A 20 5.45 -18.23 8.37
CA ALA A 20 6.08 -16.95 8.67
C ALA A 20 6.22 -16.07 7.42
N ALA A 21 6.66 -16.66 6.31
CA ALA A 21 6.78 -15.97 5.03
C ALA A 21 5.41 -15.54 4.48
N GLN A 22 4.39 -16.41 4.55
CA GLN A 22 3.02 -16.07 4.16
C GLN A 22 2.46 -14.90 4.97
N ARG A 23 2.69 -14.89 6.30
CA ARG A 23 2.27 -13.77 7.17
C ARG A 23 2.95 -12.47 6.80
N GLN A 24 4.24 -12.51 6.43
CA GLN A 24 4.96 -11.32 6.00
C GLN A 24 4.41 -10.79 4.68
N LEU A 25 4.16 -11.68 3.71
CA LEU A 25 3.55 -11.31 2.43
C LEU A 25 2.17 -10.66 2.61
N GLU A 26 1.31 -11.21 3.46
CA GLU A 26 0.00 -10.60 3.70
C GLU A 26 0.10 -9.24 4.38
N LYS A 27 1.04 -9.04 5.31
CA LYS A 27 1.30 -7.73 5.90
C LYS A 27 1.73 -6.71 4.84
N GLU A 28 2.62 -7.09 3.93
CA GLU A 28 3.07 -6.21 2.85
C GLU A 28 1.93 -5.91 1.86
N LYS A 29 1.12 -6.91 1.50
CA LYS A 29 -0.08 -6.70 0.67
C LYS A 29 -1.03 -5.71 1.31
N ASP A 30 -1.31 -5.84 2.61
CA ASP A 30 -2.19 -4.93 3.32
C ASP A 30 -1.62 -3.52 3.43
N TYR A 31 -0.31 -3.38 3.63
CA TYR A 31 0.36 -2.10 3.57
C TYR A 31 0.19 -1.44 2.19
N TRP A 32 0.51 -2.14 1.10
CA TRP A 32 0.39 -1.61 -0.26
C TRP A 32 -1.04 -1.31 -0.67
N ARG A 33 -2.03 -2.10 -0.22
CA ARG A 33 -3.46 -1.78 -0.40
C ARG A 33 -3.82 -0.44 0.24
N LYS A 34 -3.32 -0.17 1.45
CA LYS A 34 -3.56 1.08 2.15
C LYS A 34 -2.88 2.27 1.46
N VAL A 35 -1.66 2.10 0.94
CA VAL A 35 -0.96 3.11 0.11
C VAL A 35 -1.77 3.42 -1.15
N LEU A 36 -2.17 2.39 -1.90
CA LEU A 36 -2.98 2.54 -3.12
C LEU A 36 -4.31 3.27 -2.85
N PHE A 37 -4.96 2.97 -1.73
CA PHE A 37 -6.19 3.65 -1.34
C PHE A 37 -6.01 5.17 -1.23
N ARG A 38 -4.90 5.63 -0.62
CA ARG A 38 -4.60 7.07 -0.48
C ARG A 38 -4.29 7.72 -1.81
N ILE A 39 -3.48 7.07 -2.65
CA ILE A 39 -3.19 7.53 -4.02
C ILE A 39 -4.50 7.73 -4.80
N VAL A 40 -5.42 6.75 -4.75
CA VAL A 40 -6.73 6.85 -5.42
C VAL A 40 -7.57 8.00 -4.85
N CYS A 41 -7.50 8.27 -3.54
CA CYS A 41 -8.19 9.40 -2.93
C CYS A 41 -7.66 10.74 -3.46
N ILE A 42 -6.34 10.92 -3.55
CA ILE A 42 -5.71 12.12 -4.15
C ILE A 42 -6.19 12.29 -5.59
N VAL A 43 -6.12 11.24 -6.40
CA VAL A 43 -6.55 11.28 -7.81
C VAL A 43 -8.02 11.68 -7.94
N LYS A 44 -8.90 11.08 -7.12
CA LYS A 44 -10.33 11.42 -7.10
C LYS A 44 -10.57 12.87 -6.70
N PHE A 45 -9.88 13.37 -5.68
CA PHE A 45 -9.98 14.75 -5.23
C PHE A 45 -9.59 15.71 -6.36
N LEU A 46 -8.41 15.54 -6.95
CA LEU A 46 -7.94 16.41 -8.03
C LEU A 46 -8.87 16.40 -9.25
N ALA A 47 -9.31 15.22 -9.68
CA ALA A 47 -10.25 15.06 -10.80
C ALA A 47 -11.60 15.74 -10.51
N LYS A 48 -12.18 15.54 -9.32
CA LYS A 48 -13.46 16.12 -8.92
C LYS A 48 -13.42 17.66 -8.94
N HIS A 49 -12.27 18.24 -8.61
CA HIS A 49 -12.08 19.68 -8.53
C HIS A 49 -11.44 20.29 -9.79
N ASN A 50 -11.24 19.50 -10.86
CA ASN A 50 -10.60 19.91 -12.09
C ASN A 50 -9.22 20.58 -11.88
N LEU A 51 -8.45 20.06 -10.91
CA LEU A 51 -7.12 20.56 -10.59
C LEU A 51 -6.06 19.86 -11.44
N ALA A 52 -5.06 20.62 -11.90
CA ALA A 52 -3.92 20.04 -12.60
C ALA A 52 -3.15 19.08 -11.69
N PHE A 53 -2.82 17.89 -12.21
CA PHE A 53 -2.12 16.87 -11.41
C PHE A 53 -0.63 17.15 -11.31
N ARG A 54 -0.03 17.58 -12.41
CA ARG A 54 1.42 17.80 -12.55
C ARG A 54 1.73 19.28 -12.60
N GLY A 55 2.89 19.64 -12.08
CA GLY A 55 3.52 20.93 -12.33
C GLY A 55 4.64 20.78 -13.37
N THR A 56 5.49 21.80 -13.44
CA THR A 56 6.65 21.84 -14.34
C THR A 56 7.73 20.83 -13.93
N ILE A 57 7.81 20.52 -12.64
CA ILE A 57 8.79 19.62 -12.05
C ILE A 57 8.10 18.30 -11.65
N GLY A 58 8.79 17.18 -11.85
CA GLY A 58 8.26 15.83 -11.60
C GLY A 58 8.89 15.13 -10.39
N LYS A 59 9.53 15.89 -9.50
CA LYS A 59 10.27 15.38 -8.35
C LYS A 59 9.59 15.82 -7.05
N MET A 60 9.71 14.98 -6.02
CA MET A 60 9.24 15.29 -4.68
C MET A 60 10.12 16.38 -4.03
N TYR A 61 9.52 17.17 -3.15
CA TYR A 61 10.12 18.22 -2.35
C TYR A 61 10.84 19.32 -3.15
N GLU A 62 10.45 19.49 -4.42
CA GLU A 62 10.88 20.60 -5.27
C GLU A 62 9.68 21.51 -5.55
N ASP A 63 9.94 22.81 -5.67
CA ASP A 63 8.89 23.77 -6.05
C ASP A 63 8.30 23.40 -7.41
N SER A 64 7.03 23.76 -7.63
CA SER A 64 6.33 23.49 -8.90
C SER A 64 6.24 21.99 -9.27
N ASN A 65 6.26 21.09 -8.28
CA ASN A 65 6.01 19.65 -8.43
C ASN A 65 4.53 19.29 -8.75
N GLY A 66 3.63 20.26 -8.59
CA GLY A 66 2.20 20.14 -8.89
C GLY A 66 1.38 19.54 -7.75
N ASN A 67 0.05 19.57 -7.93
CA ASN A 67 -0.87 19.26 -6.83
C ASN A 67 -0.84 17.78 -6.40
N PHE A 68 -0.50 16.85 -7.29
CA PHE A 68 -0.42 15.44 -6.91
C PHE A 68 0.74 15.18 -5.95
N LEU A 69 1.95 15.63 -6.30
CA LEU A 69 3.14 15.43 -5.46
C LEU A 69 3.03 16.24 -4.17
N GLY A 70 2.55 17.49 -4.24
CA GLY A 70 2.31 18.31 -3.04
C GLY A 70 1.30 17.70 -2.05
N LEU A 71 0.25 17.02 -2.54
CA LEU A 71 -0.69 16.30 -1.65
C LEU A 71 -0.08 15.01 -1.07
N VAL A 72 0.78 14.31 -1.82
CA VAL A 72 1.52 13.16 -1.28
C VAL A 72 2.48 13.63 -0.17
N GLU A 73 3.18 14.74 -0.39
CA GLU A 73 4.08 15.35 0.60
C GLU A 73 3.32 15.78 1.86
N MET A 74 2.16 16.43 1.70
CA MET A 74 1.28 16.79 2.81
C MET A 74 0.84 15.58 3.63
N LEU A 75 0.46 14.47 2.97
CA LEU A 75 0.09 13.25 3.67
C LEU A 75 1.29 12.61 4.39
N ALA A 76 2.49 12.67 3.81
CA ALA A 76 3.71 12.14 4.42
C ALA A 76 4.07 12.82 5.76
N GLU A 77 3.55 14.03 6.03
CA GLU A 77 3.77 14.71 7.31
C GLU A 77 3.04 14.05 8.49
N PHE A 78 1.92 13.35 8.25
CA PHE A 78 1.07 12.86 9.35
C PHE A 78 0.45 11.48 9.15
N ASP A 79 0.36 10.98 7.91
CA ASP A 79 -0.22 9.66 7.63
C ASP A 79 0.86 8.59 7.80
N PRO A 80 0.74 7.67 8.77
CA PRO A 80 1.78 6.69 9.07
C PRO A 80 1.93 5.59 8.01
N VAL A 81 1.27 5.73 6.86
CA VAL A 81 1.21 4.72 5.80
C VAL A 81 1.74 5.24 4.47
N ILE A 82 1.71 6.56 4.23
CA ILE A 82 2.23 7.16 3.00
C ILE A 82 3.70 7.54 3.15
#